data_AF-A0A6J1REW4-F1
#
_entry.id   AF-A0A6J1REW4-F1
#
_cell.length_a   1.000
_cell.length_b   1.000
_cell.length_c   1.000
_cell.angle_alpha   90.00
_cell.angle_beta   90.00
_cell.angle_gamma   90.00
#
_symmetry.space_group_name_H-M   'P 1'
#
loop_
_entity.id
_entity.type
_entity.pdbx_description
1 polymer ?
#
loop_
_entity_poly.entity_id
_entity_poly.type
_entity_poly.pdbx_seq_one_letter_code
_entity_poly.pdbx_strand_id
1 'polypeptide(L)'
;MQPKMTVLCTLVTFVVVVAVSSLTADAIPHSHENYWDQQDDIDRDEFLEFLSRMSRAIMSRPELENTKRGMDLGLNRGFSGSQSAKHLMGLSAANYAGGPGRRRRSEQA
;
A
#
# COMPACT_ATOMS: atom_id res chain seq x y z
N MET A 1 -32.02 10.08 48.02
CA MET A 1 -30.54 10.10 47.90
C MET A 1 -30.11 11.51 47.52
N GLN A 2 -29.23 12.13 48.30
CA GLN A 2 -28.91 13.55 48.10
C GLN A 2 -28.16 13.75 46.77
N PRO A 3 -28.53 14.73 45.94
CA PRO A 3 -27.97 14.92 44.59
C PRO A 3 -26.45 15.13 44.62
N LYS A 4 -25.94 15.68 45.72
CA LYS A 4 -24.51 15.85 46.01
C LYS A 4 -23.75 14.52 46.03
N MET A 5 -24.36 13.46 46.55
CA MET A 5 -23.73 12.14 46.61
C MET A 5 -23.73 11.44 45.25
N THR A 6 -24.79 11.63 44.46
CA THR A 6 -24.86 11.07 43.10
C THR A 6 -23.80 11.70 42.19
N VAL A 7 -23.63 13.02 42.25
CA VAL A 7 -22.60 13.74 41.45
C VAL A 7 -21.18 13.31 41.85
N LEU A 8 -20.93 13.11 43.15
CA LEU A 8 -19.64 12.64 43.63
C LEU A 8 -19.36 11.21 43.14
N CYS A 9 -20.35 10.32 43.20
CA CYS A 9 -20.22 8.96 42.68
C CYS A 9 -19.94 8.95 41.17
N THR A 10 -20.62 9.78 40.37
CA THR A 10 -20.38 9.82 38.91
C THR A 10 -19.03 10.41 38.53
N LEU A 11 -18.52 11.37 39.31
CA LEU A 11 -17.16 11.90 39.09
C LEU A 11 -16.09 10.87 39.42
N VAL A 12 -16.25 10.14 40.52
CA VAL A 12 -15.30 9.09 40.93
C VAL A 12 -15.28 7.96 39.88
N THR A 13 -16.45 7.51 39.39
CA THR A 13 -16.48 6.49 38.35
C THR A 13 -15.85 6.95 37.04
N PHE A 14 -16.05 8.21 36.65
CA PHE A 14 -15.41 8.77 35.45
C PHE A 14 -13.88 8.79 35.55
N VAL A 15 -13.33 9.23 36.68
CA VAL A 15 -11.87 9.25 36.91
C VAL A 15 -11.29 7.84 36.87
N VAL A 16 -11.97 6.86 37.47
CA VAL A 16 -11.55 5.45 37.45
C VAL A 16 -11.55 4.90 36.01
N VAL A 17 -12.57 5.19 35.22
CA VAL A 17 -12.64 4.75 33.80
C VAL A 17 -11.48 5.33 32.99
N VAL A 18 -11.18 6.63 33.15
CA VAL A 18 -10.05 7.27 32.46
C VAL A 18 -8.71 6.69 32.87
N ALA A 19 -8.50 6.44 34.17
CA ALA A 19 -7.27 5.86 34.69
C ALA A 19 -7.05 4.42 34.18
N VAL A 20 -8.09 3.58 34.17
CA VAL A 20 -8.04 2.21 33.64
C VAL A 20 -7.79 2.20 32.14
N SER A 21 -8.42 3.10 31.39
CA SER A 21 -8.23 3.22 29.94
C SER A 21 -6.83 3.68 29.56
N SER A 22 -6.20 4.50 30.43
CA SER A 22 -4.81 4.94 30.28
C SER A 22 -3.80 3.83 30.59
N LEU A 23 -4.17 2.87 31.45
CA LEU A 23 -3.32 1.74 31.81
C LEU A 23 -3.24 0.68 30.69
N THR A 24 -4.26 0.59 29.83
CA THR A 24 -4.29 -0.30 28.66
C THR A 24 -3.69 0.35 27.40
N ALA A 25 -3.22 1.59 27.50
CA ALA A 25 -2.45 2.24 26.44
C ALA A 25 -0.97 1.82 26.54
N ASP A 26 -0.71 0.52 26.62
CA ASP A 26 0.59 -0.01 26.20
C ASP A 26 0.67 0.26 24.70
N ALA A 27 1.39 1.33 24.37
CA ALA A 27 1.69 1.68 23.01
C ALA A 27 2.28 0.45 22.32
N ILE A 28 1.61 0.00 21.26
CA ILE A 28 2.16 -0.95 20.29
C ILE A 28 3.61 -0.53 20.05
N PRO A 29 4.61 -1.41 20.26
CA PRO A 29 5.99 -1.07 19.98
C PRO A 29 6.03 -0.70 18.50
N HIS A 30 6.15 0.59 18.22
CA HIS A 30 6.45 1.07 16.88
C HIS A 30 7.93 0.73 16.68
N SER A 31 8.21 -0.53 16.37
CA SER A 31 9.42 -0.89 15.66
C SER A 31 9.30 -0.21 14.30
N HIS A 32 9.77 1.03 14.23
CA HIS A 32 10.14 1.67 12.98
C HIS A 32 11.42 0.98 12.45
N GLU A 33 11.37 -0.35 12.34
CA GLU A 33 12.19 -1.12 11.45
C GLU A 33 11.85 -0.56 10.07
N ASN A 34 12.84 0.07 9.44
CA ASN A 34 12.68 0.70 8.16
C ASN A 34 12.35 -0.40 7.13
N TYR A 35 11.07 -0.72 6.98
CA TYR A 35 10.55 -1.63 5.95
C TYR A 35 11.03 -1.23 4.55
N TRP A 36 11.35 0.05 4.38
CA TRP A 36 11.89 0.65 3.16
C TRP A 36 13.40 0.48 2.98
N ASP A 37 14.17 0.34 4.05
CA ASP A 37 15.64 0.20 4.01
C ASP A 37 16.04 -1.20 3.52
N GLN A 38 15.23 -2.21 3.83
CA GLN A 38 15.42 -3.58 3.34
C GLN A 38 15.16 -3.73 1.82
N GLN A 39 14.57 -2.72 1.17
CA GLN A 39 14.26 -2.78 -0.25
C GLN A 39 15.49 -2.51 -1.14
N ASP A 40 16.50 -1.83 -0.60
CA ASP A 40 17.76 -1.54 -1.29
C ASP A 40 18.72 -2.75 -1.29
N ASP A 41 18.54 -3.71 -0.36
CA ASP A 41 19.32 -4.96 -0.29
C ASP A 41 18.81 -6.07 -1.22
N ILE A 42 17.72 -5.85 -1.97
CA ILE A 42 17.25 -6.84 -2.95
C ILE A 42 18.09 -6.73 -4.20
N ASP A 43 19.12 -7.58 -4.28
CA ASP A 43 19.98 -7.78 -5.45
C ASP A 43 19.14 -7.84 -6.73
N ARG A 44 19.18 -6.73 -7.47
CA ARG A 44 18.32 -6.49 -8.64
C ARG A 44 18.53 -7.55 -9.71
N ASP A 45 19.76 -8.01 -9.86
CA ASP A 45 20.14 -9.03 -10.83
C ASP A 45 19.59 -10.42 -10.46
N GLU A 46 19.61 -10.80 -9.18
CA GLU A 46 19.02 -12.06 -8.72
C GLU A 46 17.49 -12.05 -8.91
N PHE A 47 16.85 -10.93 -8.60
CA PHE A 47 15.41 -10.76 -8.84
C PHE A 47 15.07 -10.84 -10.33
N LEU A 48 15.86 -10.21 -11.20
CA LEU A 48 15.68 -10.29 -12.65
C LEU A 48 15.90 -11.72 -13.18
N GLU A 49 16.89 -12.44 -12.65
CA GLU A 49 17.11 -13.85 -12.99
C GLU A 49 15.90 -14.70 -12.60
N PHE A 50 15.39 -14.53 -11.38
CA PHE A 50 14.19 -15.22 -10.91
C PHE A 50 12.98 -14.94 -11.80
N LEU A 51 12.73 -13.67 -12.15
CA LEU A 51 11.66 -13.28 -13.08
C LEU A 51 11.84 -13.93 -14.47
N SER A 52 13.07 -13.99 -14.98
CA SER A 52 13.37 -14.61 -16.27
C SER A 52 13.11 -16.12 -16.27
N ARG A 53 13.44 -16.80 -15.17
CA ARG A 53 13.17 -18.23 -14.97
C ARG A 53 11.68 -18.50 -14.90
N MET A 54 10.94 -17.66 -14.20
CA MET A 54 9.48 -17.75 -14.11
C MET A 54 8.80 -17.50 -15.46
N SER A 55 9.24 -16.46 -16.20
CA SER A 55 8.75 -16.17 -17.55
C SER A 55 8.92 -17.36 -18.50
N ARG A 56 10.12 -17.98 -18.50
CA ARG A 56 10.38 -19.19 -19.29
C ARG A 56 9.51 -20.36 -18.83
N ALA A 57 9.33 -20.56 -17.53
CA ALA A 57 8.49 -21.63 -17.00
C ALA A 57 7.02 -21.46 -17.43
N ILE A 58 6.50 -20.24 -17.43
CA ILE A 58 5.14 -19.93 -17.89
C ILE A 58 5.01 -20.14 -19.39
N MET A 59 5.95 -19.64 -20.18
CA MET A 59 5.93 -19.73 -21.64
C MET A 59 6.13 -21.16 -22.16
N SER A 60 6.79 -22.03 -21.37
CA SER A 60 6.99 -23.45 -21.69
C SER A 60 5.74 -24.33 -21.51
N ARG A 61 4.65 -23.79 -20.96
CA ARG A 61 3.40 -24.53 -20.70
C ARG A 61 2.30 -24.10 -21.69
N PRO A 62 2.16 -24.77 -22.85
CA PRO A 62 1.13 -24.43 -23.85
C PRO A 62 -0.31 -24.61 -23.34
N GLU A 63 -0.53 -25.42 -22.30
CA GLU A 63 -1.82 -25.58 -21.59
C GLU A 63 -2.35 -24.28 -20.94
N LEU A 64 -1.48 -23.28 -20.73
CA LEU A 64 -1.89 -21.99 -20.16
C LEU A 64 -2.48 -21.03 -21.19
N GLU A 65 -2.25 -21.27 -22.49
CA GLU A 65 -2.71 -20.39 -23.58
C GLU A 65 -4.24 -20.36 -23.70
N ASN A 66 -4.93 -21.42 -23.26
CA ASN A 66 -6.39 -21.52 -23.25
C ASN A 66 -7.02 -21.34 -21.84
N THR A 67 -6.19 -21.14 -20.81
CA THR A 67 -6.73 -20.87 -19.49
C THR A 67 -6.93 -19.36 -19.37
N LYS A 68 -8.19 -18.89 -19.39
CA LYS A 68 -8.63 -17.53 -18.99
C LYS A 68 -8.30 -17.18 -17.53
N ARG A 69 -7.18 -17.66 -16.98
CA ARG A 69 -6.65 -17.36 -15.66
C ARG A 69 -5.27 -16.78 -15.89
N GLY A 70 -5.25 -15.48 -16.21
CA GLY A 70 -4.05 -14.69 -16.02
C GLY A 70 -3.58 -14.87 -14.57
N MET A 71 -2.27 -15.05 -14.39
CA MET A 71 -1.66 -15.13 -13.08
C MET A 71 -1.75 -13.75 -12.40
N ASP A 72 -2.71 -13.57 -11.49
CA ASP A 72 -2.82 -12.34 -10.68
C ASP A 72 -1.81 -12.42 -9.53
N LEU A 73 -0.69 -11.72 -9.68
CA LEU A 73 0.34 -11.59 -8.64
C LEU A 73 -0.08 -10.62 -7.52
N GLY A 74 -1.36 -10.24 -7.42
CA GLY A 74 -1.88 -9.33 -6.41
C GLY A 74 -1.39 -7.89 -6.58
N LEU A 75 -0.76 -7.57 -7.71
CA LEU A 75 -0.19 -6.25 -8.02
C LEU A 75 -1.26 -5.16 -8.16
N ASN A 76 -2.55 -5.50 -8.17
CA ASN A 76 -3.66 -4.55 -8.16
C ASN A 76 -4.29 -4.35 -6.77
N ARG A 77 -3.78 -5.00 -5.72
CA ARG A 77 -4.37 -4.95 -4.37
C ARG A 77 -3.37 -4.45 -3.33
N GLY A 78 -3.92 -3.91 -2.25
CA GLY A 78 -3.15 -3.46 -1.09
C GLY A 78 -2.11 -2.39 -1.43
N PHE A 79 -1.03 -2.38 -0.65
CA PHE A 79 0.02 -1.38 -0.74
C PHE A 79 0.75 -1.42 -2.09
N SER A 80 1.17 -2.62 -2.54
CA SER A 80 1.86 -2.82 -3.81
C SER A 80 1.02 -2.37 -5.01
N GLY A 81 -0.31 -2.52 -4.95
CA GLY A 81 -1.20 -2.03 -6.00
C GLY A 81 -1.41 -0.52 -6.01
N SER A 82 -1.42 0.11 -4.85
CA SER A 82 -1.45 1.58 -4.80
C SER A 82 -0.16 2.20 -5.36
N GLN A 83 0.99 1.53 -5.18
CA GLN A 83 2.29 1.88 -5.75
C GLN A 83 2.30 1.70 -7.28
N SER A 84 1.89 0.53 -7.78
CA SER A 84 1.86 0.26 -9.23
C SER A 84 0.90 1.21 -9.96
N ALA A 85 -0.26 1.52 -9.36
CA ALA A 85 -1.23 2.47 -9.91
C ALA A 85 -0.67 3.90 -9.97
N LYS A 86 0.00 4.38 -8.91
CA LYS A 86 0.66 5.70 -8.90
C LYS A 86 1.75 5.78 -9.97
N HIS A 87 2.53 4.72 -10.11
CA HIS A 87 3.58 4.65 -11.11
C HIS A 87 3.00 4.69 -12.53
N LEU A 88 1.95 3.90 -12.81
CA LEU A 88 1.26 3.88 -14.10
C LEU A 88 0.61 5.24 -14.41
N MET A 89 0.00 5.89 -13.42
CA MET A 89 -0.53 7.24 -13.53
C MET A 89 0.56 8.27 -13.86
N GLY A 90 1.73 8.18 -13.23
CA GLY A 90 2.87 9.04 -13.54
C GLY A 90 3.36 8.85 -14.97
N LEU A 91 3.49 7.60 -15.42
CA LEU A 91 3.86 7.27 -16.79
C LEU A 91 2.83 7.77 -17.81
N SER A 92 1.53 7.63 -17.53
CA SER A 92 0.47 8.10 -18.43
C SER A 92 0.41 9.63 -18.50
N ALA A 93 0.61 10.32 -17.38
CA ALA A 93 0.73 11.77 -17.33
C ALA A 93 1.95 12.28 -18.10
N ALA A 94 3.11 11.62 -17.97
CA ALA A 94 4.31 11.95 -18.74
C ALA A 94 4.12 11.70 -20.24
N ASN A 95 3.42 10.63 -20.60
CA ASN A 95 3.11 10.29 -22.00
C ASN A 95 1.91 11.06 -22.56
N TYR A 96 1.23 11.90 -21.76
CA TYR A 96 0.07 12.65 -22.20
C TYR A 96 0.44 13.59 -23.35
N ALA A 97 -0.24 13.40 -24.49
CA ALA A 97 0.02 14.14 -25.72
C ALA A 97 -0.28 15.65 -25.61
N GLY A 98 -1.10 16.05 -24.64
CA GLY A 98 -1.46 17.45 -24.37
C GLY A 98 -0.74 18.05 -23.16
N GLY A 99 0.34 17.44 -22.67
CA GLY A 99 1.09 17.93 -21.52
C GLY A 99 1.69 19.32 -21.76
N PRO A 100 1.84 20.16 -20.72
CA PRO A 100 2.43 21.49 -20.85
C PRO A 100 3.83 21.40 -21.50
N GLY A 101 4.05 22.17 -22.57
CA GLY A 101 5.28 22.14 -23.37
C GLY A 101 5.21 21.30 -24.66
N ARG A 102 4.20 20.44 -24.84
CA ARG A 102 3.95 19.78 -26.14
C ARG A 102 3.11 20.70 -27.04
N ARG A 103 3.72 21.20 -28.14
CA ARG A 103 3.00 21.98 -29.17
C ARG A 103 1.88 21.13 -29.78
N ARG A 104 0.65 21.66 -29.77
CA ARG A 104 -0.49 21.03 -30.44
C ARG A 104 -0.20 20.98 -31.92
N ARG A 105 -0.08 19.77 -32.48
CA ARG A 105 0.20 19.55 -33.91
C ARG A 105 -0.99 19.95 -34.82
N SER A 106 -2.07 20.48 -34.24
CA SER A 106 -3.30 20.88 -34.92
C SER A 106 -3.37 22.36 -35.32
N GLU A 107 -2.33 23.17 -35.07
CA GLU A 107 -2.28 24.58 -35.49
C GLU A 107 -1.50 24.79 -36.82
N GLN A 108 -1.10 23.70 -37.48
CA GLN A 108 -0.50 23.71 -38.82
C GLN A 108 -1.23 22.72 -39.72
N ALA A 109 -2.45 23.08 -40.11
CA ALA A 109 -3.15 22.53 -41.28
C ALA A 109 -4.12 23.59 -41.81
#